data_AF-A0A0C7NJ30-F1
#
_entry.id   AF-A0A0C7NJ30-F1
#
_cell.length_a   1.000
_cell.length_b   1.000
_cell.length_c   1.000
_cell.angle_alpha   90.00
_cell.angle_beta   90.00
_cell.angle_gamma   90.00
#
_symmetry.space_group_name_H-M   'P 1'
#
loop_
_entity.id
_entity.type
_entity.pdbx_description
1 polymer ?
#
loop_
_entity_poly.entity_id
_entity_poly.type
_entity_poly.pdbx_seq_one_letter_code
_entity_poly.pdbx_strand_id
1 'polypeptide(L)'
;MNNWFKKHEKLITILVIAGFLAGIVWWSIATYLSSKRTSSVVQDSTLNKENSVLVITKDGVELEYPYWIMKDEVNALSQQQAQMYQLYYGQQLDPVFDYLVLKNQIVDMLYDQRLIQYYAEQNNLLPDSKTLNESINNLKANENNWNMIVSYYGSEDAVKSLLASGILESNVRNAVAAVSRDEAMSYIEQNFEDIKNNYEQIKVQHILVSDEATANQVKDDIISGNLSFEEAAALYSLDTSNATNSGDLGWVKHGELEENFEIAAFNAPKGEIVGPVQTTYGFHLIKVTDKKIFENPQDVFLYEDVYTEIENTLQEQKFQEWLVNYKKEENFGRIYYDTKLLYMHEIFSNTLDEKAKENLAKELEDLIFEGEDISLEVDSDYLAIYTMLTTDLLNSYSTQLTNLNNYIYLSENVDPNISILGLDEINKKIEELNQLSDENDEIANEKAKYEAARDFLNTKESVENMGITTLEEAEALKIELENKFEKTKTNLTKVLSDLFAQYPSSSSVVQLYYQFNPQDLKVKVKYSELQMNQLKQYINYLGPQYLFMFFQQPINEILVNIQTVIESEEAEISIKLEALELGLDLAEMLSLNDLKLYYLEKIKEIDPEYYSDIDKLIEETRKAIEDSTKTATEVEVQ
;
A
#
# COMPACT_ATOMS: atom_id res chain seq x y z
N MET A 1 -11.90 -8.15 -1.39
CA MET A 1 -10.50 -8.18 -0.92
C MET A 1 -9.52 -7.48 -1.86
N ASN A 2 -9.54 -7.68 -3.19
CA ASN A 2 -8.57 -7.06 -4.12
C ASN A 2 -8.56 -5.52 -4.20
N ASN A 3 -9.71 -4.86 -4.07
CA ASN A 3 -9.75 -3.38 -4.11
C ASN A 3 -9.32 -2.72 -2.79
N TRP A 4 -9.35 -3.47 -1.68
CA TRP A 4 -8.87 -2.97 -0.40
C TRP A 4 -7.34 -3.04 -0.33
N PHE A 5 -6.75 -4.18 -0.72
CA PHE A 5 -5.30 -4.33 -0.78
C PHE A 5 -4.67 -3.38 -1.79
N LYS A 6 -5.12 -3.27 -3.05
CA LYS A 6 -4.54 -2.31 -4.02
C LYS A 6 -4.67 -0.83 -3.61
N LYS A 7 -5.76 -0.46 -2.91
CA LYS A 7 -5.98 0.91 -2.44
C LYS A 7 -5.10 1.25 -1.23
N HIS A 8 -4.73 0.25 -0.42
CA HIS A 8 -3.92 0.43 0.78
C HIS A 8 -2.51 -0.14 0.65
N GLU A 9 -2.10 -0.69 -0.49
CA GLU A 9 -0.77 -1.29 -0.70
C GLU A 9 0.33 -0.24 -0.54
N LYS A 10 0.19 0.94 -1.14
CA LYS A 10 1.10 2.06 -0.88
C LYS A 10 1.06 2.52 0.58
N LEU A 11 -0.11 2.49 1.23
CA LEU A 11 -0.29 2.95 2.61
C LEU A 11 0.26 1.93 3.64
N ILE A 12 0.12 0.63 3.38
CA ILE A 12 0.65 -0.48 4.17
C ILE A 12 2.16 -0.57 3.95
N THR A 13 2.64 -0.41 2.72
CA THR A 13 4.08 -0.31 2.44
C THR A 13 4.67 0.94 3.11
N ILE A 14 4.01 2.10 3.10
CA ILE A 14 4.44 3.31 3.83
C ILE A 14 4.36 3.15 5.35
N LEU A 15 3.33 2.49 5.90
CA LEU A 15 3.17 2.25 7.34
C LEU A 15 4.14 1.19 7.87
N VAL A 16 4.41 0.15 7.08
CA VAL A 16 5.44 -0.85 7.38
C VAL A 16 6.82 -0.21 7.24
N ILE A 17 7.07 0.59 6.20
CA ILE A 17 8.27 1.42 6.08
C ILE A 17 8.41 2.34 7.30
N ALA A 18 7.38 3.05 7.76
CA ALA A 18 7.44 3.92 8.95
C ALA A 18 7.75 3.15 10.25
N GLY A 19 7.14 1.97 10.45
CA GLY A 19 7.46 1.07 11.56
C GLY A 19 8.88 0.50 11.50
N PHE A 20 9.42 0.28 10.29
CA PHE A 20 10.80 -0.13 10.07
C PHE A 20 11.79 1.05 10.16
N LEU A 21 11.42 2.26 9.74
CA LEU A 21 12.26 3.46 9.83
C LEU A 21 12.59 3.74 11.30
N ALA A 22 11.63 3.64 12.22
CA ALA A 22 11.90 3.79 13.66
C ALA A 22 12.96 2.80 14.18
N GLY A 23 12.96 1.53 13.75
CA GLY A 23 13.94 0.52 14.19
C GLY A 23 15.28 0.54 13.43
N ILE A 24 15.29 0.94 12.16
CA ILE A 24 16.44 0.88 11.23
C ILE A 24 17.27 2.19 11.24
N VAL A 25 16.63 3.36 11.46
CA VAL A 25 17.28 4.68 11.66
C VAL A 25 18.45 4.60 12.63
N TRP A 26 18.32 3.73 13.61
CA TRP A 26 19.26 3.59 14.68
C TRP A 26 20.52 2.81 14.33
N TRP A 27 20.59 2.09 13.20
CA TRP A 27 21.76 1.32 12.80
C TRP A 27 22.81 2.13 12.00
N SER A 28 22.41 3.10 11.17
CA SER A 28 23.36 3.83 10.31
C SER A 28 24.15 4.90 11.06
N ILE A 29 23.49 5.70 11.90
CA ILE A 29 24.14 6.73 12.74
C ILE A 29 25.12 6.08 13.71
N ALA A 30 24.73 4.93 14.23
CA ALA A 30 25.48 4.06 15.08
C ALA A 30 26.77 3.51 14.48
N THR A 31 26.70 3.02 13.25
CA THR A 31 27.85 2.49 12.53
C THR A 31 28.75 3.62 12.00
N TYR A 32 28.17 4.75 11.61
CA TYR A 32 28.89 5.91 11.10
C TYR A 32 29.58 6.75 12.22
N LEU A 33 28.94 6.91 13.38
CA LEU A 33 29.55 7.57 14.55
C LEU A 33 30.56 6.68 15.28
N SER A 34 30.36 5.35 15.32
CA SER A 34 31.32 4.41 15.93
C SER A 34 32.58 4.21 15.09
N SER A 35 32.47 4.15 13.75
CA SER A 35 33.62 4.08 12.84
C SER A 35 34.50 5.33 12.89
N LYS A 36 33.93 6.50 13.21
CA LYS A 36 34.71 7.74 13.45
C LYS A 36 35.31 7.86 14.85
N ARG A 37 34.67 7.34 15.92
CA ARG A 37 35.23 7.41 17.29
C ARG A 37 36.39 6.43 17.54
N THR A 38 36.47 5.34 16.79
CA THR A 38 37.61 4.38 16.86
C THR A 38 38.82 4.81 16.02
N SER A 39 38.68 5.85 15.21
CA SER A 39 39.72 6.34 14.30
C SER A 39 40.39 7.62 14.81
N SER A 40 41.01 7.57 15.99
CA SER A 40 42.08 8.52 16.29
C SER A 40 43.23 8.22 15.31
N VAL A 41 43.47 9.15 14.38
CA VAL A 41 44.48 9.09 13.28
C VAL A 41 44.01 8.39 12.00
N VAL A 42 42.95 8.91 11.35
CA VAL A 42 42.92 9.05 9.87
C VAL A 42 42.35 10.42 9.54
N GLN A 43 43.15 11.18 8.80
CA GLN A 43 42.91 12.53 8.35
C GLN A 43 41.78 12.56 7.31
N ASP A 44 40.62 13.11 7.68
CA ASP A 44 39.82 14.09 6.93
C ASP A 44 39.89 14.06 5.39
N SER A 45 39.53 12.93 4.76
CA SER A 45 39.48 12.80 3.28
C SER A 45 38.12 12.33 2.74
N THR A 46 37.10 12.15 3.59
CA THR A 46 35.75 11.67 3.21
C THR A 46 34.63 12.66 3.50
N LEU A 47 34.89 13.70 4.29
CA LEU A 47 33.96 14.80 4.55
C LEU A 47 34.08 15.84 3.44
N ASN A 48 33.61 15.49 2.24
CA ASN A 48 33.43 16.43 1.14
C ASN A 48 31.94 16.74 1.01
N LYS A 49 31.58 18.02 0.99
CA LYS A 49 30.22 18.48 0.77
C LYS A 49 29.66 18.01 -0.58
N GLU A 50 30.50 17.82 -1.60
CA GLU A 50 30.11 17.26 -2.91
C GLU A 50 29.67 15.77 -2.83
N ASN A 51 30.06 15.09 -1.75
CA ASN A 51 29.61 13.73 -1.44
C ASN A 51 28.33 13.70 -0.59
N SER A 52 27.73 14.86 -0.29
CA SER A 52 26.40 14.92 0.29
C SER A 52 25.33 14.67 -0.78
N VAL A 53 24.18 14.17 -0.33
CA VAL A 53 22.93 14.22 -1.09
C VAL A 53 22.25 15.57 -0.85
N LEU A 54 22.23 16.00 0.41
CA LEU A 54 21.50 17.18 0.86
C LEU A 54 22.30 17.92 1.94
N VAL A 55 22.38 19.24 1.82
CA VAL A 55 22.83 20.16 2.87
C VAL A 55 21.64 20.96 3.37
N ILE A 56 21.43 20.97 4.69
CA ILE A 56 20.38 21.74 5.34
C ILE A 56 20.82 23.19 5.46
N THR A 57 19.92 24.12 5.16
CA THR A 57 20.13 25.55 5.40
C THR A 57 19.19 26.04 6.49
N LYS A 58 19.58 27.12 7.16
CA LYS A 58 18.74 27.91 8.06
C LYS A 58 18.88 29.37 7.67
N ASP A 59 17.76 30.06 7.41
CA ASP A 59 17.78 31.43 6.90
C ASP A 59 18.59 31.60 5.61
N GLY A 60 18.61 30.57 4.77
CA GLY A 60 19.41 30.51 3.54
C GLY A 60 20.91 30.31 3.76
N VAL A 61 21.37 30.20 5.01
CA VAL A 61 22.77 29.91 5.36
C VAL A 61 22.92 28.42 5.60
N GLU A 62 23.94 27.81 4.99
CA GLU A 62 24.23 26.39 5.16
C GLU A 62 24.63 26.06 6.59
N LEU A 63 24.05 25.00 7.13
CA LEU A 63 24.50 24.43 8.39
C LEU A 63 25.78 23.62 8.16
N GLU A 64 26.68 23.66 9.13
CA GLU A 64 27.91 22.86 9.10
C GLU A 64 27.64 21.37 9.35
N TYR A 65 28.61 20.50 9.07
CA TYR A 65 28.54 19.11 9.51
C TYR A 65 28.32 19.05 11.04
N PRO A 66 27.39 18.22 11.58
CA PRO A 66 26.80 17.01 11.01
C PRO A 66 25.44 17.18 10.31
N TYR A 67 25.02 18.39 9.96
CA TYR A 67 23.70 18.65 9.34
C TYR A 67 23.66 18.41 7.83
N TRP A 68 24.63 17.67 7.30
CA TRP A 68 24.67 17.20 5.93
C TRP A 68 24.21 15.75 5.88
N ILE A 69 23.43 15.41 4.86
CA ILE A 69 22.99 14.04 4.58
C ILE A 69 23.93 13.47 3.52
N MET A 70 24.68 12.43 3.88
CA MET A 70 25.76 11.90 3.03
C MET A 70 25.26 10.82 2.08
N LYS A 71 25.84 10.73 0.87
CA LYS A 71 25.51 9.67 -0.12
C LYS A 71 25.66 8.27 0.46
N ASP A 72 26.75 8.01 1.18
CA ASP A 72 27.00 6.71 1.79
C ASP A 72 25.99 6.36 2.89
N GLU A 73 25.49 7.37 3.63
CA GLU A 73 24.47 7.18 4.66
C GLU A 73 23.14 6.77 4.03
N VAL A 74 22.72 7.47 2.98
CA VAL A 74 21.49 7.15 2.23
C VAL A 74 21.61 5.75 1.60
N ASN A 75 22.71 5.46 0.92
CA ASN A 75 22.92 4.17 0.26
C ASN A 75 22.92 2.99 1.25
N ALA A 76 23.59 3.14 2.41
CA ALA A 76 23.62 2.10 3.43
C ALA A 76 22.21 1.81 3.99
N LEU A 77 21.44 2.85 4.29
CA LEU A 77 20.06 2.70 4.76
C LEU A 77 19.15 2.08 3.70
N SER A 78 19.27 2.50 2.43
CA SER A 78 18.48 1.93 1.34
C SER A 78 18.77 0.44 1.15
N GLN A 79 20.04 0.04 1.18
CA GLN A 79 20.43 -1.37 1.05
C GLN A 79 19.90 -2.22 2.21
N GLN A 80 20.01 -1.72 3.44
CA GLN A 80 19.48 -2.40 4.61
C GLN A 80 17.96 -2.58 4.51
N GLN A 81 17.24 -1.53 4.13
CA GLN A 81 15.79 -1.59 4.02
C GLN A 81 15.32 -2.52 2.89
N ALA A 82 16.03 -2.53 1.75
CA ALA A 82 15.79 -3.47 0.67
C ALA A 82 15.99 -4.93 1.09
N GLN A 83 17.05 -5.22 1.88
CA GLN A 83 17.28 -6.56 2.43
C GLN A 83 16.17 -7.00 3.38
N MET A 84 15.69 -6.09 4.23
CA MET A 84 14.58 -6.37 5.13
C MET A 84 13.29 -6.62 4.35
N TYR A 85 12.97 -5.79 3.36
CA TYR A 85 11.84 -6.02 2.47
C TYR A 85 11.89 -7.43 1.83
N GLN A 86 13.05 -7.83 1.32
CA GLN A 86 13.25 -9.17 0.78
C GLN A 86 13.05 -10.29 1.82
N LEU A 87 13.52 -10.09 3.05
CA LEU A 87 13.37 -11.09 4.12
C LEU A 87 11.91 -11.29 4.54
N TYR A 88 11.13 -10.21 4.65
CA TYR A 88 9.74 -10.28 5.10
C TYR A 88 8.77 -10.71 4.00
N TYR A 89 8.96 -10.21 2.78
CA TYR A 89 8.02 -10.43 1.68
C TYR A 89 8.48 -11.49 0.67
N GLY A 90 9.74 -11.93 0.73
CA GLY A 90 10.32 -12.85 -0.24
C GLY A 90 10.49 -12.25 -1.64
N GLN A 91 10.29 -10.93 -1.79
CA GLN A 91 10.35 -10.20 -3.06
C GLN A 91 11.43 -9.13 -3.01
N GLN A 92 12.12 -8.93 -4.13
CA GLN A 92 13.04 -7.81 -4.28
C GLN A 92 12.26 -6.55 -4.66
N LEU A 93 12.80 -5.39 -4.29
CA LEU A 93 12.30 -4.11 -4.76
C LEU A 93 12.49 -4.00 -6.27
N ASP A 94 11.57 -3.28 -6.94
CA ASP A 94 11.74 -2.95 -8.34
C ASP A 94 13.06 -2.17 -8.55
N PRO A 95 13.91 -2.61 -9.50
CA PRO A 95 15.26 -2.05 -9.64
C PRO A 95 15.28 -0.64 -10.23
N VAL A 96 14.18 -0.16 -10.82
CA VAL A 96 14.10 1.11 -11.54
C VAL A 96 13.44 2.19 -10.67
N PHE A 97 12.27 1.91 -10.10
CA PHE A 97 11.48 2.93 -9.42
C PHE A 97 11.60 2.88 -7.89
N ASP A 98 11.49 1.69 -7.30
CA ASP A 98 11.34 1.55 -5.84
C ASP A 98 12.57 2.04 -5.07
N TYR A 99 13.78 1.80 -5.60
CA TYR A 99 15.01 2.29 -4.98
C TYR A 99 15.11 3.81 -4.94
N LEU A 100 14.62 4.52 -5.97
CA LEU A 100 14.61 5.98 -5.99
C LEU A 100 13.63 6.54 -4.97
N VAL A 101 12.41 5.97 -4.91
CA VAL A 101 11.39 6.35 -3.93
C VAL A 101 11.92 6.12 -2.52
N LEU A 102 12.52 4.96 -2.27
CA LEU A 102 13.13 4.60 -0.99
C LEU A 102 14.24 5.58 -0.58
N LYS A 103 15.17 5.91 -1.49
CA LYS A 103 16.22 6.89 -1.23
C LYS A 103 15.65 8.26 -0.88
N ASN A 104 14.64 8.74 -1.60
CA ASN A 104 14.00 10.01 -1.31
C ASN A 104 13.36 10.02 0.10
N GLN A 105 12.64 8.96 0.46
CA GLN A 105 12.05 8.82 1.80
C GLN A 105 13.11 8.82 2.91
N ILE A 106 14.23 8.14 2.68
CA ILE A 106 15.36 8.14 3.63
C ILE A 106 15.95 9.55 3.77
N VAL A 107 16.07 10.32 2.69
CA VAL A 107 16.55 11.70 2.75
C VAL A 107 15.60 12.59 3.56
N ASP A 108 14.29 12.49 3.35
CA ASP A 108 13.30 13.26 4.11
C ASP A 108 13.31 12.90 5.60
N MET A 109 13.43 11.61 5.91
CA MET A 109 13.56 11.14 7.29
C MET A 109 14.85 11.66 7.95
N LEU A 110 16.00 11.56 7.27
CA LEU A 110 17.27 12.05 7.78
C LEU A 110 17.26 13.57 7.95
N TYR A 111 16.58 14.30 7.05
CA TYR A 111 16.37 15.74 7.18
C TYR A 111 15.68 16.07 8.51
N ASP A 112 14.55 15.42 8.78
CA ASP A 112 13.79 15.60 10.03
C ASP A 112 14.62 15.27 11.26
N GLN A 113 15.35 14.16 11.21
CA GLN A 113 16.23 13.74 12.29
C GLN A 113 17.33 14.77 12.58
N ARG A 114 17.94 15.36 11.54
CA ARG A 114 18.96 16.39 11.70
C ARG A 114 18.40 17.68 12.30
N LEU A 115 17.15 18.03 11.99
CA LEU A 115 16.48 19.18 12.61
C LEU A 115 16.14 18.95 14.08
N ILE A 116 15.69 17.73 14.44
CA ILE A 116 15.47 17.34 15.84
C ILE A 116 16.80 17.39 16.61
N GLN A 117 17.88 16.87 16.02
CA GLN A 117 19.23 16.97 16.59
C GLN A 117 19.64 18.42 16.79
N TYR A 118 19.45 19.28 15.77
CA TYR A 118 19.78 20.70 15.85
C TYR A 118 19.03 21.36 17.02
N TYR A 119 17.72 21.13 17.14
CA TYR A 119 16.93 21.65 18.24
C TYR A 119 17.45 21.18 19.61
N ALA A 120 17.80 19.89 19.73
CA ALA A 120 18.33 19.34 20.97
C ALA A 120 19.66 19.98 21.38
N GLU A 121 20.55 20.24 20.42
CA GLU A 121 21.83 20.91 20.65
C GLU A 121 21.62 22.36 21.12
N GLN A 122 20.71 23.11 20.48
CA GLN A 122 20.44 24.50 20.86
C GLN A 122 19.77 24.64 22.23
N ASN A 123 19.01 23.61 22.66
CA ASN A 123 18.21 23.66 23.88
C ASN A 123 18.77 22.83 25.04
N ASN A 124 20.00 22.31 24.92
CA ASN A 124 20.64 21.46 25.94
C ASN A 124 19.83 20.18 26.28
N LEU A 125 19.23 19.56 25.27
CA LEU A 125 18.43 18.33 25.40
C LEU A 125 19.18 17.08 24.95
N LEU A 126 20.49 17.19 24.69
CA LEU A 126 21.34 16.03 24.40
C LEU A 126 21.33 15.04 25.58
N PRO A 127 21.42 13.72 25.30
CA PRO A 127 21.50 12.72 26.36
C PRO A 127 22.70 12.95 27.28
N ASP A 128 22.47 12.99 28.57
CA ASP A 128 23.57 13.01 29.54
C ASP A 128 24.22 11.62 29.63
N SER A 129 25.52 11.60 29.96
CA SER A 129 26.30 10.35 30.01
C SER A 129 25.80 9.37 31.06
N LYS A 130 25.15 9.85 32.13
CA LYS A 130 24.67 8.99 33.22
C LYS A 130 23.46 8.20 32.72
N THR A 131 22.46 8.89 32.18
CA THR A 131 21.24 8.28 31.61
C THR A 131 21.58 7.27 30.52
N LEU A 132 22.49 7.63 29.60
CA LEU A 132 22.93 6.71 28.54
C LEU A 132 23.59 5.45 29.11
N ASN A 133 24.50 5.59 30.08
CA ASN A 133 25.18 4.46 30.71
C ASN A 133 24.22 3.57 31.50
N GLU A 134 23.23 4.15 32.19
CA GLU A 134 22.18 3.42 32.89
C GLU A 134 21.35 2.57 31.91
N SER A 135 20.93 3.13 30.78
CA SER A 135 20.22 2.40 29.72
C SER A 135 21.04 1.24 29.15
N ILE A 136 22.34 1.46 28.88
CA ILE A 136 23.25 0.40 28.41
C ILE A 136 23.40 -0.70 29.45
N ASN A 137 23.60 -0.34 30.72
CA ASN A 137 23.77 -1.31 31.80
C ASN A 137 22.51 -2.16 32.01
N ASN A 138 21.32 -1.56 31.86
CA ASN A 138 20.06 -2.27 31.93
C ASN A 138 19.94 -3.32 30.80
N LEU A 139 20.35 -2.98 29.57
CA LEU A 139 20.38 -3.97 28.48
C LEU A 139 21.44 -5.07 28.72
N LYS A 140 22.60 -4.72 29.29
CA LYS A 140 23.66 -5.67 29.65
C LYS A 140 23.31 -6.61 30.80
N ALA A 141 22.26 -6.33 31.57
CA ALA A 141 21.85 -7.16 32.70
C ALA A 141 21.47 -8.59 32.27
N ASN A 142 21.02 -8.77 31.03
CA ASN A 142 20.82 -10.08 30.41
C ASN A 142 21.86 -10.28 29.30
N GLU A 143 22.91 -11.04 29.61
CA GLU A 143 24.05 -11.27 28.69
C GLU A 143 23.63 -11.91 27.36
N ASN A 144 22.67 -12.85 27.39
CA ASN A 144 22.18 -13.49 26.16
C ASN A 144 21.46 -12.47 25.26
N ASN A 145 20.57 -11.67 25.84
CA ASN A 145 19.87 -10.62 25.10
C ASN A 145 20.86 -9.56 24.58
N TRP A 146 21.82 -9.15 25.41
CA TRP A 146 22.86 -8.20 25.02
C TRP A 146 23.68 -8.70 23.83
N ASN A 147 24.12 -9.96 23.87
CA ASN A 147 24.89 -10.56 22.77
C ASN A 147 24.06 -10.64 21.48
N MET A 148 22.76 -10.94 21.58
CA MET A 148 21.86 -10.91 20.42
C MET A 148 21.70 -9.49 19.87
N ILE A 149 21.49 -8.49 20.73
CA ILE A 149 21.37 -7.08 20.35
C ILE A 149 22.66 -6.61 19.65
N VAL A 150 23.83 -6.85 20.24
CA VAL A 150 25.11 -6.48 19.63
C VAL A 150 25.36 -7.22 18.33
N SER A 151 24.99 -8.50 18.23
CA SER A 151 25.10 -9.25 16.98
C SER A 151 24.18 -8.69 15.90
N TYR A 152 22.97 -8.25 16.28
CA TYR A 152 22.00 -7.65 15.36
C TYR A 152 22.46 -6.27 14.89
N TYR A 153 22.90 -5.41 15.81
CA TYR A 153 23.36 -4.05 15.52
C TYR A 153 24.85 -3.96 15.14
N GLY A 154 25.57 -5.08 15.08
CA GLY A 154 26.96 -5.21 14.63
C GLY A 154 28.03 -4.80 15.66
N SER A 155 27.77 -3.83 16.55
CA SER A 155 28.73 -3.44 17.60
C SER A 155 28.07 -2.82 18.83
N GLU A 156 28.78 -2.80 19.97
CA GLU A 156 28.31 -2.10 21.16
C GLU A 156 28.16 -0.59 20.90
N ASP A 157 29.11 0.04 20.22
CA ASP A 157 29.05 1.48 19.94
C ASP A 157 27.90 1.84 19.01
N ALA A 158 27.49 0.90 18.15
CA ALA A 158 26.28 1.03 17.38
C ALA A 158 25.03 1.09 18.29
N VAL A 159 24.91 0.14 19.23
CA VAL A 159 23.81 0.14 20.21
C VAL A 159 23.81 1.40 21.07
N LYS A 160 24.98 1.92 21.48
CA LYS A 160 25.08 3.17 22.26
C LYS A 160 24.53 4.37 21.49
N SER A 161 24.85 4.46 20.21
CA SER A 161 24.42 5.59 19.38
C SER A 161 22.93 5.53 19.08
N LEU A 162 22.39 4.33 18.86
CA LEU A 162 20.96 4.03 18.83
C LEU A 162 20.25 4.57 20.07
N LEU A 163 20.72 4.16 21.26
CA LEU A 163 20.14 4.61 22.53
C LEU A 163 20.25 6.12 22.71
N ALA A 164 21.40 6.72 22.34
CA ALA A 164 21.59 8.16 22.42
C ALA A 164 20.58 8.89 21.53
N SER A 165 20.35 8.44 20.30
CA SER A 165 19.36 9.03 19.39
C SER A 165 17.93 8.88 19.94
N GLY A 166 17.56 7.72 20.47
CA GLY A 166 16.23 7.51 21.06
C GLY A 166 15.99 8.37 22.31
N ILE A 167 16.99 8.51 23.18
CA ILE A 167 16.92 9.40 24.35
C ILE A 167 16.83 10.87 23.91
N LEU A 168 17.60 11.26 22.89
CA LEU A 168 17.57 12.62 22.33
C LEU A 168 16.17 12.95 21.83
N GLU A 169 15.58 12.09 20.99
CA GLU A 169 14.24 12.30 20.46
C GLU A 169 13.20 12.36 21.58
N SER A 170 13.28 11.45 22.56
CA SER A 170 12.41 11.48 23.74
C SER A 170 12.53 12.80 24.53
N ASN A 171 13.75 13.30 24.74
CA ASN A 171 13.98 14.58 25.42
C ASN A 171 13.35 15.74 24.65
N VAL A 172 13.51 15.79 23.32
CA VAL A 172 12.91 16.84 22.49
C VAL A 172 11.39 16.74 22.52
N ARG A 173 10.85 15.55 22.30
CA ARG A 173 9.41 15.28 22.32
C ARG A 173 8.77 15.69 23.65
N ASN A 174 9.40 15.35 24.78
CA ASN A 174 8.95 15.79 26.10
C ASN A 174 9.04 17.30 26.29
N ALA A 175 10.02 17.98 25.69
CA ALA A 175 10.18 19.42 25.80
C ALA A 175 9.15 20.21 24.98
N VAL A 176 8.80 19.73 23.78
CA VAL A 176 7.99 20.50 22.81
C VAL A 176 6.56 19.99 22.65
N ALA A 177 6.31 18.75 23.03
CA ALA A 177 5.03 18.05 22.80
C ALA A 177 4.49 17.39 24.08
N ALA A 178 4.88 17.85 25.27
CA ALA A 178 4.26 17.39 26.52
C ALA A 178 2.73 17.55 26.45
N VAL A 179 2.02 16.51 26.90
CA VAL A 179 0.56 16.49 26.97
C VAL A 179 0.17 16.75 28.42
N SER A 180 -0.61 17.79 28.64
CA SER A 180 -1.21 18.06 29.94
C SER A 180 -2.45 17.19 30.17
N ARG A 181 -2.78 16.95 31.44
CA ARG A 181 -4.01 16.21 31.79
C ARG A 181 -5.27 16.86 31.23
N ASP A 182 -5.31 18.19 31.16
CA ASP A 182 -6.46 18.95 30.65
C ASP A 182 -6.61 18.81 29.13
N GLU A 183 -5.49 18.80 28.40
CA GLU A 183 -5.47 18.50 26.96
C GLU A 183 -5.92 17.06 26.68
N ALA A 184 -5.38 16.10 27.43
CA ALA A 184 -5.80 14.70 27.32
C ALA A 184 -7.29 14.54 27.63
N MET A 185 -7.80 15.19 28.68
CA MET A 185 -9.23 15.18 29.01
C MET A 185 -10.07 15.76 27.86
N SER A 186 -9.66 16.91 27.30
CA SER A 186 -10.37 17.55 26.19
C SER A 186 -10.44 16.67 24.95
N TYR A 187 -9.34 15.95 24.65
CA TYR A 187 -9.30 14.96 23.58
C TYR A 187 -10.21 13.78 23.87
N ILE A 188 -10.16 13.23 25.09
CA ILE A 188 -11.01 12.11 25.49
C ILE A 188 -12.49 12.48 25.38
N GLU A 189 -12.89 13.68 25.82
CA GLU A 189 -14.27 14.16 25.72
C GLU A 189 -14.75 14.30 24.26
N GLN A 190 -13.90 14.80 23.37
CA GLN A 190 -14.24 14.98 21.95
C GLN A 190 -14.29 13.67 21.18
N ASN A 191 -13.50 12.67 21.60
CA ASN A 191 -13.36 11.38 20.91
C ASN A 191 -13.90 10.22 21.76
N PHE A 192 -14.80 10.49 22.71
CA PHE A 192 -15.16 9.52 23.75
C PHE A 192 -15.78 8.24 23.17
N GLU A 193 -16.65 8.37 22.17
CA GLU A 193 -17.29 7.21 21.55
C GLU A 193 -16.29 6.32 20.81
N ASP A 194 -15.36 6.92 20.07
CA ASP A 194 -14.29 6.17 19.39
C ASP A 194 -13.34 5.52 20.40
N ILE A 195 -13.02 6.21 21.50
CA ILE A 195 -12.22 5.65 22.59
C ILE A 195 -12.93 4.46 23.22
N LYS A 196 -14.24 4.54 23.45
CA LYS A 196 -15.01 3.40 23.94
C LYS A 196 -14.90 2.21 22.99
N ASN A 197 -15.18 2.43 21.70
CA ASN A 197 -15.12 1.38 20.69
C ASN A 197 -13.72 0.73 20.59
N ASN A 198 -12.65 1.53 20.69
CA ASN A 198 -11.28 1.05 20.49
C ASN A 198 -10.63 0.43 21.73
N TYR A 199 -11.06 0.82 22.93
CA TYR A 199 -10.37 0.50 24.19
C TYR A 199 -11.22 -0.22 25.23
N GLU A 200 -12.55 -0.20 25.13
CA GLU A 200 -13.37 -1.03 26.00
C GLU A 200 -13.13 -2.50 25.69
N GLN A 201 -13.00 -3.27 26.77
CA GLN A 201 -12.73 -4.68 26.69
C GLN A 201 -13.51 -5.42 27.76
N ILE A 202 -13.97 -6.61 27.42
CA ILE A 202 -14.55 -7.54 28.38
C ILE A 202 -13.76 -8.83 28.36
N LYS A 203 -13.60 -9.47 29.51
CA LYS A 203 -13.02 -10.81 29.60
C LYS A 203 -14.15 -11.82 29.72
N VAL A 204 -14.31 -12.71 28.75
CA VAL A 204 -15.52 -13.55 28.67
C VAL A 204 -15.23 -15.04 28.59
N GLN A 205 -16.10 -15.81 29.23
CA GLN A 205 -16.20 -17.25 29.06
C GLN A 205 -17.53 -17.58 28.38
N HIS A 206 -17.57 -18.64 27.57
CA HIS A 206 -18.81 -19.08 26.95
C HIS A 206 -19.00 -20.60 26.89
N ILE A 207 -20.25 -21.02 26.72
CA ILE A 207 -20.65 -22.38 26.41
C ILE A 207 -21.58 -22.32 25.21
N LEU A 208 -21.20 -22.95 24.10
CA LEU A 208 -22.02 -23.03 22.88
C LEU A 208 -22.75 -24.38 22.81
N VAL A 209 -24.07 -24.38 22.60
CA VAL A 209 -24.87 -25.59 22.40
C VAL A 209 -25.81 -25.46 21.20
N SER A 210 -26.32 -26.59 20.71
CA SER A 210 -27.12 -26.65 19.48
C SER A 210 -28.54 -26.08 19.61
N ASP A 211 -29.10 -26.08 20.81
CA ASP A 211 -30.51 -25.72 21.05
C ASP A 211 -30.74 -25.07 22.41
N GLU A 212 -31.81 -24.28 22.50
CA GLU A 212 -32.18 -23.49 23.67
C GLU A 212 -32.51 -24.35 24.90
N ALA A 213 -33.09 -25.54 24.69
CA ALA A 213 -33.47 -26.42 25.80
C ALA A 213 -32.23 -26.95 26.53
N THR A 214 -31.21 -27.38 25.77
CA THR A 214 -29.90 -27.77 26.31
C THR A 214 -29.24 -26.60 27.03
N ALA A 215 -29.27 -25.40 26.46
CA ALA A 215 -28.67 -24.22 27.09
C ALA A 215 -29.32 -23.88 28.45
N ASN A 216 -30.66 -23.94 28.52
CA ASN A 216 -31.39 -23.70 29.77
C ASN A 216 -31.08 -24.77 30.82
N GLN A 217 -31.03 -26.06 30.42
CA GLN A 217 -30.65 -27.13 31.33
C GLN A 217 -29.25 -26.92 31.91
N VAL A 218 -28.26 -26.63 31.04
CA VAL A 218 -26.88 -26.38 31.47
C VAL A 218 -26.81 -25.17 32.41
N LYS A 219 -27.54 -24.11 32.12
CA LYS A 219 -27.63 -22.93 32.99
C LYS A 219 -28.19 -23.26 34.37
N ASP A 220 -29.28 -24.04 34.43
CA ASP A 220 -29.91 -24.44 35.68
C ASP A 220 -28.98 -25.33 36.53
N ASP A 221 -28.22 -26.22 35.90
CA ASP A 221 -27.22 -27.06 36.58
C ASP A 221 -26.07 -26.22 37.14
N ILE A 222 -25.63 -25.18 36.43
CA ILE A 222 -24.60 -24.25 36.93
C ILE A 222 -25.14 -23.42 38.11
N ILE A 223 -26.35 -22.86 38.00
CA ILE A 223 -26.96 -22.03 39.05
C ILE A 223 -27.27 -22.84 40.30
N SER A 224 -27.69 -24.10 40.15
CA SER A 224 -27.98 -25.01 41.26
C SER A 224 -26.71 -25.55 41.96
N GLY A 225 -25.53 -25.30 41.38
CA GLY A 225 -24.25 -25.80 41.89
C GLY A 225 -23.99 -27.28 41.59
N ASN A 226 -24.74 -27.88 40.66
CA ASN A 226 -24.51 -29.27 40.21
C ASN A 226 -23.26 -29.38 39.34
N LEU A 227 -22.94 -28.32 38.59
CA LEU A 227 -21.76 -28.17 37.75
C LEU A 227 -21.14 -26.78 37.95
N SER A 228 -19.82 -26.68 37.86
CA SER A 228 -19.17 -25.40 37.63
C SER A 228 -19.32 -24.96 36.16
N PHE A 229 -19.10 -23.67 35.88
CA PHE A 229 -19.14 -23.17 34.50
C PHE A 229 -18.06 -23.85 33.65
N GLU A 230 -16.91 -24.09 34.26
CA GLU A 230 -15.75 -24.74 33.68
C GLU A 230 -16.02 -26.20 33.31
N GLU A 231 -16.66 -26.96 34.22
CA GLU A 231 -17.09 -28.34 33.95
C GLU A 231 -18.17 -28.38 32.87
N ALA A 232 -19.13 -27.46 32.91
CA ALA A 232 -20.18 -27.36 31.91
C ALA A 232 -19.63 -27.01 30.52
N ALA A 233 -18.65 -26.10 30.44
CA ALA A 233 -17.95 -25.79 29.19
C ALA A 233 -17.25 -27.03 28.62
N ALA A 234 -16.53 -27.78 29.44
CA ALA A 234 -15.81 -28.98 29.01
C ALA A 234 -16.74 -30.12 28.58
N LEU A 235 -17.93 -30.24 29.18
CA LEU A 235 -18.89 -31.32 28.92
C LEU A 235 -19.84 -31.02 27.76
N TYR A 236 -20.27 -29.76 27.60
CA TYR A 236 -21.39 -29.41 26.73
C TYR A 236 -21.02 -28.45 25.59
N SER A 237 -19.92 -27.70 25.68
CA SER A 237 -19.61 -26.71 24.64
C SER A 237 -19.22 -27.37 23.32
N LEU A 238 -19.88 -26.94 22.24
CA LEU A 238 -19.55 -27.32 20.86
C LEU A 238 -18.31 -26.56 20.35
N ASP A 239 -17.89 -25.48 21.02
CA ASP A 239 -16.67 -24.77 20.68
C ASP A 239 -15.44 -25.47 21.29
N THR A 240 -14.86 -26.38 20.50
CA THR A 240 -13.71 -27.18 20.92
C THR A 240 -12.41 -26.39 21.11
N SER A 241 -12.34 -25.14 20.63
CA SER A 241 -11.13 -24.31 20.73
C SER A 241 -10.85 -23.86 22.18
N ASN A 242 -11.90 -23.70 22.99
CA ASN A 242 -11.82 -23.16 24.35
C ASN A 242 -12.58 -24.01 25.40
N ALA A 243 -13.37 -25.01 25.00
CA ALA A 243 -14.14 -25.86 25.92
C ALA A 243 -13.31 -26.45 27.07
N THR A 244 -12.08 -26.91 26.79
CA THR A 244 -11.18 -27.48 27.80
C THR A 244 -10.41 -26.43 28.60
N ASN A 245 -10.46 -25.17 28.17
CA ASN A 245 -9.91 -24.02 28.86
C ASN A 245 -11.03 -23.17 29.47
N SER A 246 -11.98 -23.82 30.14
CA SER A 246 -13.08 -23.16 30.86
C SER A 246 -14.02 -22.31 29.99
N GLY A 247 -13.99 -22.49 28.66
CA GLY A 247 -14.71 -21.64 27.72
C GLY A 247 -14.12 -20.23 27.58
N ASP A 248 -12.89 -19.98 28.05
CA ASP A 248 -12.27 -18.64 28.08
C ASP A 248 -11.88 -18.15 26.69
N LEU A 249 -12.46 -17.02 26.27
CA LEU A 249 -12.11 -16.31 25.03
C LEU A 249 -11.05 -15.21 25.26
N GLY A 250 -10.66 -14.98 26.52
CA GLY A 250 -9.73 -13.90 26.86
C GLY A 250 -10.41 -12.53 26.86
N TRP A 251 -9.59 -11.48 26.71
CA TRP A 251 -10.05 -10.10 26.57
C TRP A 251 -10.44 -9.84 25.13
N VAL A 252 -11.66 -9.34 24.93
CA VAL A 252 -12.21 -9.03 23.61
C VAL A 252 -12.68 -7.57 23.57
N LYS A 253 -12.44 -6.92 22.43
CA LYS A 253 -12.89 -5.55 22.12
C LYS A 253 -14.22 -5.57 21.36
N HIS A 254 -14.82 -4.39 21.17
CA HIS A 254 -15.94 -4.22 20.27
C HIS A 254 -15.56 -4.63 18.83
N GLY A 255 -16.48 -5.30 18.13
CA GLY A 255 -16.29 -5.79 16.77
C GLY A 255 -15.52 -7.11 16.64
N GLU A 256 -15.07 -7.72 17.75
CA GLU A 256 -14.37 -9.01 17.74
C GLU A 256 -15.31 -10.22 17.94
N LEU A 257 -16.57 -9.97 18.33
CA LEU A 257 -17.58 -10.99 18.60
C LEU A 257 -18.75 -10.91 17.62
N GLU A 258 -19.55 -11.98 17.52
CA GLU A 258 -20.80 -11.94 16.77
C GLU A 258 -21.80 -10.98 17.45
N GLU A 259 -22.57 -10.22 16.67
CA GLU A 259 -23.37 -9.07 17.13
C GLU A 259 -24.26 -9.38 18.35
N ASN A 260 -25.03 -10.47 18.34
CA ASN A 260 -25.92 -10.80 19.45
C ASN A 260 -25.14 -11.24 20.70
N PHE A 261 -24.04 -11.96 20.49
CA PHE A 261 -23.13 -12.33 21.57
C PHE A 261 -22.51 -11.08 22.20
N GLU A 262 -21.99 -10.17 21.38
CA GLU A 262 -21.34 -8.93 21.81
C GLU A 262 -22.28 -8.07 22.63
N ILE A 263 -23.47 -7.78 22.09
CA ILE A 263 -24.51 -6.99 22.78
C ILE A 263 -24.83 -7.62 24.14
N ALA A 264 -25.00 -8.94 24.21
CA ALA A 264 -25.28 -9.61 25.48
C ALA A 264 -24.10 -9.55 26.47
N ALA A 265 -22.88 -9.74 25.98
CA ALA A 265 -21.67 -9.78 26.79
C ALA A 265 -21.28 -8.40 27.34
N PHE A 266 -21.30 -7.35 26.52
CA PHE A 266 -20.98 -5.99 26.96
C PHE A 266 -22.03 -5.42 27.93
N ASN A 267 -23.30 -5.81 27.81
CA ASN A 267 -24.35 -5.41 28.76
C ASN A 267 -24.38 -6.25 30.05
N ALA A 268 -23.70 -7.40 30.09
CA ALA A 268 -23.72 -8.29 31.24
C ALA A 268 -22.96 -7.71 32.45
N PRO A 269 -23.47 -7.88 33.68
CA PRO A 269 -22.70 -7.62 34.89
C PRO A 269 -21.52 -8.60 35.04
N LYS A 270 -20.41 -8.12 35.60
CA LYS A 270 -19.25 -8.97 35.92
C LYS A 270 -19.67 -10.09 36.89
N GLY A 271 -19.36 -11.32 36.51
CA GLY A 271 -19.61 -12.54 37.28
C GLY A 271 -20.94 -13.22 37.00
N GLU A 272 -21.87 -12.57 36.29
CA GLU A 272 -23.18 -13.13 35.98
C GLU A 272 -23.16 -13.98 34.70
N ILE A 273 -24.04 -14.99 34.67
CA ILE A 273 -24.25 -15.85 33.50
C ILE A 273 -25.47 -15.33 32.72
N VAL A 274 -25.23 -14.87 31.50
CA VAL A 274 -26.22 -14.35 30.56
C VAL A 274 -26.51 -15.37 29.47
N GLY A 275 -27.76 -15.40 29.01
CA GLY A 275 -28.25 -16.32 27.99
C GLY A 275 -29.39 -17.23 28.48
N PRO A 276 -29.89 -18.13 27.62
CA PRO A 276 -29.35 -18.44 26.28
C PRO A 276 -29.42 -17.29 25.27
N VAL A 277 -28.31 -17.02 24.58
CA VAL A 277 -28.20 -16.01 23.51
C VAL A 277 -28.09 -16.73 22.17
N GLN A 278 -28.97 -16.44 21.23
CA GLN A 278 -28.95 -17.07 19.91
C GLN A 278 -28.00 -16.31 18.97
N THR A 279 -27.11 -17.04 18.29
CA THR A 279 -26.23 -16.55 17.22
C THR A 279 -26.37 -17.45 15.99
N THR A 280 -25.62 -17.15 14.93
CA THR A 280 -25.52 -18.03 13.75
C THR A 280 -24.87 -19.39 14.05
N TYR A 281 -24.14 -19.52 15.16
CA TYR A 281 -23.46 -20.75 15.57
C TYR A 281 -24.29 -21.65 16.48
N GLY A 282 -25.33 -21.12 17.12
CA GLY A 282 -26.19 -21.84 18.06
C GLY A 282 -26.61 -20.98 19.25
N PHE A 283 -26.73 -21.59 20.42
CA PHE A 283 -27.13 -20.91 21.66
C PHE A 283 -25.96 -20.83 22.64
N HIS A 284 -25.69 -19.64 23.15
CA HIS A 284 -24.58 -19.37 24.05
C HIS A 284 -25.05 -19.08 25.48
N LEU A 285 -24.35 -19.64 26.46
CA LEU A 285 -24.28 -19.09 27.81
C LEU A 285 -22.98 -18.30 27.93
N ILE A 286 -23.05 -17.07 28.42
CA ILE A 286 -21.95 -16.12 28.46
C ILE A 286 -21.71 -15.74 29.91
N LYS A 287 -20.45 -15.73 30.35
CA LYS A 287 -20.06 -15.25 31.68
C LYS A 287 -18.93 -14.24 31.54
N VAL A 288 -19.19 -13.00 31.97
CA VAL A 288 -18.17 -11.95 31.95
C VAL A 288 -17.33 -12.05 33.22
N THR A 289 -16.07 -12.42 33.08
CA THR A 289 -15.14 -12.60 34.21
C THR A 289 -14.44 -11.30 34.60
N ASP A 290 -14.28 -10.35 33.68
CA ASP A 290 -13.77 -9.01 33.96
C ASP A 290 -14.24 -7.97 32.93
N LYS A 291 -14.15 -6.69 33.26
CA LYS A 291 -14.59 -5.58 32.39
C LYS A 291 -13.68 -4.36 32.52
N LYS A 292 -13.36 -3.76 31.38
CA LYS A 292 -12.77 -2.43 31.19
C LYS A 292 -13.77 -1.62 30.36
N ILE A 293 -14.57 -0.80 31.03
CA ILE A 293 -15.68 -0.02 30.43
C ILE A 293 -15.56 1.42 30.91
N PHE A 294 -15.91 2.39 30.06
CA PHE A 294 -15.92 3.81 30.41
C PHE A 294 -17.36 4.33 30.38
N GLU A 295 -17.92 4.60 31.55
CA GLU A 295 -19.25 5.21 31.69
C GLU A 295 -19.18 6.72 31.40
N ASN A 296 -18.03 7.33 31.67
CA ASN A 296 -17.73 8.72 31.42
C ASN A 296 -16.25 8.91 31.02
N PRO A 297 -15.90 10.05 30.37
CA PRO A 297 -14.53 10.35 29.96
C PRO A 297 -13.48 10.21 31.07
N GLN A 298 -13.84 10.50 32.33
CA GLN A 298 -12.90 10.45 33.44
C GLN A 298 -12.47 9.01 33.79
N ASP A 299 -13.27 8.01 33.43
CA ASP A 299 -12.98 6.60 33.71
C ASP A 299 -11.74 6.10 32.96
N VAL A 300 -11.37 6.73 31.83
CA VAL A 300 -10.15 6.39 31.07
C VAL A 300 -8.90 6.50 31.95
N PHE A 301 -8.86 7.48 32.87
CA PHE A 301 -7.74 7.68 33.79
C PHE A 301 -7.61 6.59 34.86
N LEU A 302 -8.61 5.71 35.00
CA LEU A 302 -8.53 4.53 35.87
C LEU A 302 -7.70 3.40 35.24
N TYR A 303 -7.46 3.46 33.92
CA TYR A 303 -6.76 2.45 33.15
C TYR A 303 -5.48 3.04 32.54
N GLU A 304 -4.37 2.88 33.26
CA GLU A 304 -3.06 3.49 32.94
C GLU A 304 -2.56 3.13 31.54
N ASP A 305 -2.78 1.90 31.08
CA ASP A 305 -2.39 1.44 29.76
C ASP A 305 -3.13 2.19 28.64
N VAL A 306 -4.45 2.37 28.79
CA VAL A 306 -5.29 3.14 27.85
C VAL A 306 -4.88 4.61 27.85
N TYR A 307 -4.74 5.21 29.04
CA TYR A 307 -4.34 6.60 29.15
C TYR A 307 -2.96 6.85 28.53
N THR A 308 -1.99 5.96 28.76
CA THR A 308 -0.64 6.06 28.20
C THR A 308 -0.65 6.00 26.67
N GLU A 309 -1.49 5.13 26.08
CA GLU A 309 -1.61 5.04 24.63
C GLU A 309 -2.22 6.32 24.01
N ILE A 310 -3.25 6.88 24.66
CA ILE A 310 -3.87 8.16 24.27
C ILE A 310 -2.85 9.30 24.41
N GLU A 311 -2.13 9.35 25.54
CA GLU A 311 -1.09 10.36 25.79
C GLU A 311 0.02 10.30 24.73
N ASN A 312 0.51 9.10 24.39
CA ASN A 312 1.51 8.90 23.33
C ASN A 312 0.99 9.33 21.96
N THR A 313 -0.28 9.01 21.63
CA THR A 313 -0.91 9.41 20.37
C THR A 313 -0.99 10.93 20.25
N LEU A 314 -1.46 11.59 21.32
CA LEU A 314 -1.53 13.06 21.39
C LEU A 314 -0.14 13.70 21.32
N GLN A 315 0.83 13.15 22.05
CA GLN A 315 2.19 13.63 22.03
C GLN A 315 2.81 13.49 20.63
N GLU A 316 2.56 12.39 19.91
CA GLU A 316 2.98 12.20 18.52
C GLU A 316 2.35 13.26 17.60
N GLN A 317 1.05 13.49 17.69
CA GLN A 317 0.37 14.52 16.89
C GLN A 317 0.95 15.90 17.14
N LYS A 318 1.12 16.30 18.41
CA LYS A 318 1.73 17.58 18.79
C LYS A 318 3.18 17.68 18.30
N PHE A 319 3.94 16.59 18.37
CA PHE A 319 5.33 16.58 17.93
C PHE A 319 5.46 16.76 16.41
N GLN A 320 4.62 16.09 15.62
CA GLN A 320 4.60 16.26 14.16
C GLN A 320 4.18 17.68 13.76
N GLU A 321 3.15 18.23 14.41
CA GLU A 321 2.74 19.62 14.19
C GLU A 321 3.87 20.60 14.57
N TRP A 322 4.50 20.40 15.71
CA TRP A 322 5.66 21.18 16.13
C TRP A 322 6.78 21.11 15.10
N LEU A 323 7.14 19.93 14.60
CA LEU A 323 8.24 19.77 13.64
C LEU A 323 7.95 20.47 12.31
N VAL A 324 6.70 20.43 11.82
CA VAL A 324 6.26 21.18 10.64
C VAL A 324 6.38 22.70 10.87
N ASN A 325 5.91 23.20 12.02
CA ASN A 325 6.00 24.61 12.35
C ASN A 325 7.45 25.04 12.55
N TYR A 326 8.26 24.24 13.23
CA TYR A 326 9.68 24.48 13.48
C TYR A 326 10.47 24.61 12.17
N LYS A 327 10.24 23.72 11.20
CA LYS A 327 10.81 23.82 9.84
C LYS A 327 10.55 25.19 9.20
N LYS A 328 9.32 25.67 9.32
CA LYS A 328 8.84 26.90 8.69
C LYS A 328 9.29 28.16 9.43
N GLU A 329 9.14 28.19 10.75
CA GLU A 329 9.44 29.35 11.61
C GLU A 329 10.93 29.66 11.66
N GLU A 330 11.76 28.61 11.71
CA GLU A 330 13.22 28.75 11.66
C GLU A 330 13.76 28.80 10.22
N ASN A 331 12.87 28.80 9.22
CA ASN A 331 13.21 28.96 7.80
C ASN A 331 14.30 27.97 7.35
N PHE A 332 14.10 26.68 7.65
CA PHE A 332 14.99 25.62 7.21
C PHE A 332 14.75 25.31 5.72
N GLY A 333 15.85 25.17 4.97
CA GLY A 333 15.84 24.86 3.55
C GLY A 333 16.72 23.67 3.18
N ARG A 334 16.66 23.32 1.90
CA ARG A 334 17.32 22.16 1.31
C ARG A 334 18.19 22.56 0.12
N ILE A 335 19.48 22.21 0.14
CA ILE A 335 20.38 22.31 -1.02
C ILE A 335 20.82 20.91 -1.43
N TYR A 336 20.27 20.42 -2.54
CA TYR A 336 20.60 19.10 -3.08
C TYR A 336 21.90 19.12 -3.88
N TYR A 337 22.74 18.14 -3.62
CA TYR A 337 23.97 17.82 -4.36
C TYR A 337 23.80 16.56 -5.24
N ASP A 338 22.67 15.88 -5.09
CA ASP A 338 22.21 14.82 -5.96
C ASP A 338 20.96 15.31 -6.71
N THR A 339 21.11 15.63 -7.99
CA THR A 339 20.05 16.20 -8.84
C THR A 339 18.89 15.23 -9.04
N LYS A 340 19.14 13.91 -9.01
CA LYS A 340 18.06 12.91 -9.11
C LYS A 340 17.16 12.98 -7.89
N LEU A 341 17.76 13.10 -6.70
CA LEU A 341 17.00 13.22 -5.44
C LEU A 341 16.36 14.61 -5.26
N LEU A 342 16.90 15.65 -5.90
CA LEU A 342 16.19 16.93 -6.05
C LEU A 342 14.88 16.74 -6.81
N TYR A 343 14.92 16.16 -8.02
CA TYR A 343 13.72 15.96 -8.82
C TYR A 343 12.72 15.03 -8.15
N MET A 344 13.19 13.97 -7.49
CA MET A 344 12.33 13.12 -6.67
C MET A 344 11.65 13.92 -5.57
N HIS A 345 12.38 14.78 -4.86
CA HIS A 345 11.80 15.63 -3.83
C HIS A 345 10.72 16.57 -4.41
N GLU A 346 11.00 17.23 -5.53
CA GLU A 346 10.05 18.13 -6.18
C GLU A 346 8.76 17.40 -6.59
N ILE A 347 8.88 16.24 -7.23
CA ILE A 347 7.73 15.41 -7.65
C ILE A 347 6.89 14.96 -6.44
N PHE A 348 7.53 14.49 -5.36
CA PHE A 348 6.81 13.93 -4.20
C PHE A 348 6.35 14.96 -3.18
N SER A 349 6.88 16.19 -3.21
CA SER A 349 6.46 17.26 -2.30
C SER A 349 5.03 17.76 -2.54
N ASN A 350 4.39 17.36 -3.65
CA ASN A 350 3.08 17.86 -4.11
C ASN A 350 3.00 19.40 -4.22
N THR A 351 4.15 20.07 -4.35
CA THR A 351 4.21 21.53 -4.51
C THR A 351 4.12 21.97 -5.96
N LEU A 352 4.35 21.05 -6.91
CA LEU A 352 4.30 21.34 -8.34
C LEU A 352 2.86 21.37 -8.84
N ASP A 353 2.41 22.53 -9.31
CA ASP A 353 1.24 22.62 -10.18
C ASP A 353 1.52 21.97 -11.55
N GLU A 354 0.48 21.79 -12.37
CA GLU A 354 0.62 21.15 -13.68
C GLU A 354 1.65 21.85 -14.57
N LYS A 355 1.70 23.19 -14.55
CA LYS A 355 2.64 23.97 -15.36
C LYS A 355 4.08 23.78 -14.90
N ALA A 356 4.31 23.67 -13.59
CA ALA A 356 5.62 23.37 -13.03
C ALA A 356 6.06 21.95 -13.42
N LYS A 357 5.14 20.97 -13.40
CA LYS A 357 5.39 19.61 -13.90
C LYS A 357 5.74 19.60 -15.39
N GLU A 358 5.02 20.38 -16.21
CA GLU A 358 5.33 20.53 -17.65
C GLU A 358 6.74 21.10 -17.88
N ASN A 359 7.14 22.12 -17.11
CA ASN A 359 8.46 22.71 -17.22
C ASN A 359 9.56 21.74 -16.79
N LEU A 360 9.37 21.02 -15.68
CA LEU A 360 10.31 20.01 -15.22
C LEU A 360 10.42 18.84 -16.21
N ALA A 361 9.29 18.41 -16.81
CA ALA A 361 9.29 17.39 -17.84
C ALA A 361 10.12 17.83 -19.04
N LYS A 362 10.01 19.10 -19.45
CA LYS A 362 10.82 19.68 -20.52
C LYS A 362 12.31 19.75 -20.18
N GLU A 363 12.65 20.14 -18.95
CA GLU A 363 14.04 20.13 -18.48
C GLU A 363 14.64 18.71 -18.52
N LEU A 364 13.87 17.71 -18.11
CA LEU A 364 14.25 16.30 -18.23
C LEU A 364 14.33 15.86 -19.70
N GLU A 365 13.43 16.31 -20.58
CA GLU A 365 13.51 16.04 -22.03
C GLU A 365 14.86 16.52 -22.59
N ASP A 366 15.29 17.74 -22.23
CA ASP A 366 16.57 18.32 -22.69
C ASP A 366 17.80 17.54 -22.17
N LEU A 367 17.67 16.82 -21.05
CA LEU A 367 18.72 15.95 -20.49
C LEU A 367 18.69 14.53 -21.08
N ILE A 368 17.50 14.02 -21.41
CA ILE A 368 17.29 12.64 -21.84
C ILE A 368 17.48 12.47 -23.34
N PHE A 369 17.07 13.45 -24.15
CA PHE A 369 17.03 13.32 -25.60
C PHE A 369 18.13 14.13 -26.29
N GLU A 370 18.81 13.49 -27.24
CA GLU A 370 19.67 14.14 -28.23
C GLU A 370 18.97 14.13 -29.59
N GLY A 371 18.15 15.15 -29.85
CA GLY A 371 17.27 15.17 -31.01
C GLY A 371 16.05 14.29 -30.79
N GLU A 372 15.87 13.25 -31.61
CA GLU A 372 14.74 12.32 -31.48
C GLU A 372 15.07 11.04 -30.71
N ASP A 373 16.35 10.82 -30.41
CA ASP A 373 16.89 9.63 -29.78
C ASP A 373 17.25 9.89 -28.31
N ILE A 374 17.26 8.84 -27.50
CA ILE A 374 17.71 8.91 -26.10
C ILE A 374 19.24 8.98 -26.09
N SER A 375 19.80 9.90 -25.30
CA SER A 375 21.26 10.03 -25.14
C SER A 375 21.86 8.74 -24.56
N LEU A 376 22.95 8.26 -25.15
CA LEU A 376 23.64 7.05 -24.70
C LEU A 376 24.29 7.19 -23.32
N GLU A 377 24.47 8.42 -22.84
CA GLU A 377 25.10 8.72 -21.54
C GLU A 377 24.08 8.95 -20.42
N VAL A 378 22.77 8.93 -20.72
CA VAL A 378 21.75 9.22 -19.72
C VAL A 378 21.63 8.08 -18.70
N ASP A 379 21.62 8.46 -17.44
CA ASP A 379 21.41 7.53 -16.34
C ASP A 379 19.93 7.09 -16.27
N SER A 380 19.70 5.80 -16.05
CA SER A 380 18.35 5.20 -15.95
C SER A 380 17.48 5.87 -14.90
N ASP A 381 18.06 6.47 -13.87
CA ASP A 381 17.30 7.19 -12.84
C ASP A 381 16.58 8.41 -13.42
N TYR A 382 17.17 9.13 -14.39
CA TYR A 382 16.48 10.25 -15.04
C TYR A 382 15.33 9.77 -15.92
N LEU A 383 15.50 8.63 -16.59
CA LEU A 383 14.43 7.97 -17.34
C LEU A 383 13.27 7.59 -16.40
N ALA A 384 13.57 7.00 -15.25
CA ALA A 384 12.57 6.65 -14.24
C ALA A 384 11.82 7.88 -13.70
N ILE A 385 12.54 8.94 -13.33
CA ILE A 385 11.98 10.22 -12.86
C ILE A 385 11.06 10.83 -13.93
N TYR A 386 11.51 10.87 -15.19
CA TYR A 386 10.70 11.35 -16.30
C TYR A 386 9.45 10.50 -16.51
N THR A 387 9.56 9.17 -16.42
CA THR A 387 8.41 8.27 -16.48
C THR A 387 7.40 8.55 -15.38
N MET A 388 7.83 8.75 -14.14
CA MET A 388 6.93 9.05 -13.02
C MET A 388 6.20 10.38 -13.23
N LEU A 389 6.93 11.42 -13.61
CA LEU A 389 6.39 12.76 -13.85
C LEU A 389 5.40 12.80 -15.03
N THR A 390 5.77 12.20 -16.16
CA THR A 390 4.95 12.25 -17.37
C THR A 390 3.75 11.31 -17.31
N THR A 391 3.83 10.21 -16.57
CA THR A 391 2.66 9.38 -16.29
C THR A 391 1.59 10.18 -15.52
N ASP A 392 2.01 10.99 -14.54
CA ASP A 392 1.11 11.87 -13.79
C ASP A 392 0.50 12.97 -14.68
N LEU A 393 1.32 13.61 -15.54
CA LEU A 393 0.82 14.57 -16.53
C LEU A 393 -0.20 13.95 -17.48
N LEU A 394 0.06 12.75 -18.01
CA LEU A 394 -0.87 12.05 -18.91
C LEU A 394 -2.20 11.74 -18.22
N ASN A 395 -2.18 11.37 -16.95
CA ASN A 395 -3.40 11.17 -16.16
C ASN A 395 -4.18 12.47 -15.98
N SER A 396 -3.48 13.59 -15.72
CA SER A 396 -4.10 14.91 -15.62
C SER A 396 -4.75 15.32 -16.95
N TYR A 397 -4.00 15.27 -18.05
CA TYR A 397 -4.50 15.58 -19.39
C TYR A 397 -5.68 14.71 -19.77
N SER A 398 -5.62 13.40 -19.51
CA SER A 398 -6.71 12.47 -19.79
C SER A 398 -7.97 12.85 -19.02
N THR A 399 -7.85 13.20 -17.74
CA THR A 399 -8.98 13.64 -16.91
C THR A 399 -9.60 14.92 -17.46
N GLN A 400 -8.77 15.90 -17.82
CA GLN A 400 -9.24 17.15 -18.41
C GLN A 400 -9.93 16.92 -19.77
N LEU A 401 -9.35 16.08 -20.62
CA LEU A 401 -9.93 15.70 -21.92
C LEU A 401 -11.27 14.99 -21.75
N THR A 402 -11.43 14.10 -20.77
CA THR A 402 -12.72 13.47 -20.46
C THR A 402 -13.77 14.53 -20.08
N ASN A 403 -13.41 15.48 -19.21
CA ASN A 403 -14.32 16.54 -18.79
C ASN A 403 -14.72 17.44 -19.97
N LEU A 404 -13.75 17.85 -20.80
CA LEU A 404 -13.99 18.68 -21.99
C LEU A 404 -14.84 17.94 -23.02
N ASN A 405 -14.55 16.67 -23.31
CA ASN A 405 -15.33 15.87 -24.25
C ASN A 405 -16.78 15.71 -23.80
N ASN A 406 -17.00 15.45 -22.51
CA ASN A 406 -18.34 15.35 -21.94
C ASN A 406 -19.07 16.70 -22.02
N TYR A 407 -18.41 17.80 -21.63
CA TYR A 407 -18.99 19.14 -21.70
C TYR A 407 -19.38 19.53 -23.13
N ILE A 408 -18.47 19.35 -24.10
CA ILE A 408 -18.71 19.64 -25.52
C ILE A 408 -19.90 18.82 -26.02
N TYR A 409 -19.87 17.49 -25.82
CA TYR A 409 -20.95 16.61 -26.24
C TYR A 409 -22.30 17.01 -25.63
N LEU A 410 -22.34 17.25 -24.32
CA LEU A 410 -23.58 17.60 -23.63
C LEU A 410 -24.08 18.99 -24.04
N SER A 411 -23.18 19.95 -24.29
CA SER A 411 -23.55 21.31 -24.73
C SER A 411 -24.29 21.32 -26.07
N GLU A 412 -23.99 20.36 -26.95
CA GLU A 412 -24.64 20.22 -28.26
C GLU A 412 -25.99 19.48 -28.18
N ASN A 413 -26.21 18.68 -27.13
CA ASN A 413 -27.34 17.74 -27.03
C ASN A 413 -28.34 18.07 -25.91
N VAL A 414 -28.00 18.98 -24.99
CA VAL A 414 -28.87 19.36 -23.88
C VAL A 414 -30.04 20.24 -24.33
N ASP A 415 -31.24 20.02 -23.77
CA ASP A 415 -32.37 20.93 -23.98
C ASP A 415 -32.11 22.25 -23.22
N PRO A 416 -31.98 23.40 -23.93
CA PRO A 416 -31.69 24.68 -23.29
C PRO A 416 -32.76 25.06 -22.27
N ASN A 417 -34.03 24.69 -22.49
CA ASN A 417 -35.12 25.04 -21.58
C ASN A 417 -35.03 24.29 -20.26
N ILE A 418 -34.45 23.08 -20.25
CA ILE A 418 -34.26 22.29 -19.04
C ILE A 418 -32.99 22.75 -18.32
N SER A 419 -31.90 23.01 -19.05
CA SER A 419 -30.61 23.43 -18.46
C SER A 419 -30.68 24.73 -17.63
N ILE A 420 -31.65 25.61 -17.92
CA ILE A 420 -31.84 26.88 -17.21
C ILE A 420 -32.51 26.69 -15.84
N LEU A 421 -33.17 25.54 -15.59
CA LEU A 421 -33.91 25.28 -14.34
C LEU A 421 -32.98 25.14 -13.12
N GLY A 422 -31.69 24.88 -13.33
CA GLY A 422 -30.71 24.64 -12.28
C GLY A 422 -30.81 23.23 -11.67
N LEU A 423 -29.76 22.82 -10.94
CA LEU A 423 -29.61 21.43 -10.46
C LEU A 423 -30.74 20.98 -9.53
N ASP A 424 -31.21 21.84 -8.62
CA ASP A 424 -32.25 21.48 -7.66
C ASP A 424 -33.58 21.14 -8.34
N GLU A 425 -34.01 21.95 -9.31
CA GLU A 425 -35.27 21.74 -10.02
C GLU A 425 -35.18 20.53 -10.97
N ILE A 426 -34.02 20.34 -11.62
CA ILE A 426 -33.76 19.17 -12.46
C ILE A 426 -33.78 17.88 -11.62
N ASN A 427 -33.09 17.84 -10.48
CA ASN A 427 -33.05 16.67 -9.61
C ASN A 427 -34.44 16.31 -9.08
N LYS A 428 -35.22 17.31 -8.68
CA LYS A 428 -36.61 17.11 -8.28
C LYS A 428 -37.44 16.49 -9.41
N LYS A 429 -37.26 16.95 -10.65
CA LYS A 429 -37.96 16.40 -11.82
C LYS A 429 -37.56 14.96 -12.12
N ILE A 430 -36.28 14.62 -11.98
CA ILE A 430 -35.80 13.23 -12.10
C ILE A 430 -36.46 12.34 -11.04
N GLU A 431 -36.54 12.81 -9.79
CA GLU A 431 -37.20 12.07 -8.70
C GLU A 431 -38.69 11.85 -8.97
N GLU A 432 -39.41 12.89 -9.43
CA GLU A 432 -40.82 12.78 -9.85
C GLU A 432 -41.00 11.74 -10.97
N LEU A 433 -40.09 11.72 -11.96
CA LEU A 433 -40.14 10.76 -13.07
C LEU A 433 -39.80 9.33 -12.64
N ASN A 434 -38.88 9.14 -11.69
CA ASN A 434 -38.55 7.83 -11.12
C ASN A 434 -39.72 7.17 -10.36
N GLN A 435 -40.67 7.96 -9.88
CA GLN A 435 -41.87 7.44 -9.22
C GLN A 435 -42.93 6.93 -10.21
N LEU A 436 -42.74 7.18 -11.50
CA LEU A 436 -43.60 6.70 -12.57
C LEU A 436 -42.99 5.41 -13.18
N SER A 437 -43.84 4.46 -13.57
CA SER A 437 -43.43 3.11 -14.02
C SER A 437 -42.38 3.12 -15.15
N ASP A 438 -41.29 2.37 -14.97
CA ASP A 438 -40.14 2.24 -15.90
C ASP A 438 -40.50 1.63 -17.27
N GLU A 439 -41.69 1.07 -17.45
CA GLU A 439 -42.14 0.43 -18.70
C GLU A 439 -42.68 1.41 -19.77
N ASN A 440 -42.68 2.72 -19.51
CA ASN A 440 -43.16 3.72 -20.47
C ASN A 440 -41.99 4.45 -21.16
N ASP A 441 -41.78 4.14 -22.44
CA ASP A 441 -40.75 4.77 -23.29
C ASP A 441 -40.82 6.30 -23.29
N GLU A 442 -42.00 6.91 -23.14
CA GLU A 442 -42.15 8.37 -23.08
C GLU A 442 -41.56 8.97 -21.80
N ILE A 443 -41.74 8.28 -20.67
CA ILE A 443 -41.23 8.70 -19.36
C ILE A 443 -39.71 8.50 -19.31
N ALA A 444 -39.22 7.38 -19.84
CA ALA A 444 -37.79 7.12 -19.98
C ALA A 444 -37.11 8.18 -20.85
N ASN A 445 -37.72 8.53 -22.00
CA ASN A 445 -37.20 9.57 -22.89
C ASN A 445 -37.22 10.96 -22.25
N GLU A 446 -38.27 11.31 -21.49
CA GLU A 446 -38.33 12.59 -20.79
C GLU A 446 -37.28 12.65 -19.68
N LYS A 447 -37.15 11.59 -18.88
CA LYS A 447 -36.13 11.47 -17.83
C LYS A 447 -34.71 11.65 -18.38
N ALA A 448 -34.40 11.01 -19.50
CA ALA A 448 -33.09 11.11 -20.14
C ALA A 448 -32.71 12.57 -20.46
N LYS A 449 -33.67 13.44 -20.79
CA LYS A 449 -33.39 14.88 -21.03
C LYS A 449 -32.99 15.62 -19.76
N TYR A 450 -33.65 15.33 -18.63
CA TYR A 450 -33.30 15.92 -17.33
C TYR A 450 -31.96 15.37 -16.82
N GLU A 451 -31.69 14.08 -17.01
CA GLU A 451 -30.39 13.48 -16.68
C GLU A 451 -29.26 14.12 -17.50
N ALA A 452 -29.45 14.27 -18.82
CA ALA A 452 -28.48 14.97 -19.68
C ALA A 452 -28.27 16.44 -19.25
N ALA A 453 -29.33 17.14 -18.84
CA ALA A 453 -29.21 18.52 -18.35
C ALA A 453 -28.48 18.61 -16.99
N ARG A 454 -28.73 17.67 -16.08
CA ARG A 454 -27.99 17.56 -14.82
C ARG A 454 -26.50 17.31 -15.09
N ASP A 455 -26.20 16.35 -15.95
CA ASP A 455 -24.84 15.97 -16.28
C ASP A 455 -24.11 17.12 -17.01
N PHE A 456 -24.82 17.89 -17.85
CA PHE A 456 -24.31 19.11 -18.46
C PHE A 456 -23.93 20.17 -17.42
N LEU A 457 -24.79 20.44 -16.44
CA LEU A 457 -24.51 21.43 -15.40
C LEU A 457 -23.31 21.03 -14.52
N ASN A 458 -23.21 19.75 -14.15
CA ASN A 458 -22.09 19.23 -13.36
C ASN A 458 -20.76 19.31 -14.13
N THR A 459 -20.77 18.96 -15.42
CA THR A 459 -19.57 19.04 -16.28
C THR A 459 -19.19 20.48 -16.58
N LYS A 460 -20.18 21.37 -16.76
CA LYS A 460 -19.97 22.81 -16.94
C LYS A 460 -19.24 23.44 -15.76
N GLU A 461 -19.64 23.15 -14.52
CA GLU A 461 -18.93 23.65 -13.32
C GLU A 461 -17.45 23.21 -13.32
N SER A 462 -17.19 21.95 -13.70
CA SER A 462 -15.83 21.41 -13.77
C SER A 462 -14.97 22.13 -14.82
N VAL A 463 -15.56 22.50 -15.96
CA VAL A 463 -14.90 23.24 -17.05
C VAL A 463 -14.73 24.72 -16.68
N GLU A 464 -15.71 25.34 -16.00
CA GLU A 464 -15.61 26.72 -15.49
C GLU A 464 -14.49 26.87 -14.46
N ASN A 465 -14.24 25.84 -13.64
CA ASN A 465 -13.09 25.81 -12.72
C ASN A 465 -11.73 25.79 -13.43
N MET A 466 -11.70 25.42 -14.72
CA MET A 466 -10.50 25.54 -15.58
C MET A 466 -10.37 26.93 -16.21
N GLY A 467 -11.27 27.87 -15.90
CA GLY A 467 -11.31 29.21 -16.48
C GLY A 467 -11.98 29.27 -17.86
N ILE A 468 -12.69 28.21 -18.25
CA ILE A 468 -13.33 28.09 -19.56
C ILE A 468 -14.81 28.46 -19.44
N THR A 469 -15.24 29.45 -20.21
CA THR A 469 -16.61 30.02 -20.12
C THR A 469 -17.42 29.85 -21.39
N THR A 470 -16.78 29.44 -22.48
CA THR A 470 -17.41 29.28 -23.79
C THR A 470 -17.07 27.92 -24.41
N LEU A 471 -17.92 27.47 -25.34
CA LEU A 471 -17.66 26.25 -26.09
C LEU A 471 -16.40 26.37 -26.97
N GLU A 472 -16.16 27.54 -27.56
CA GLU A 472 -14.97 27.81 -28.39
C GLU A 472 -13.67 27.68 -27.56
N GLU A 473 -13.66 28.20 -26.33
CA GLU A 473 -12.53 28.03 -25.40
C GLU A 473 -12.32 26.56 -25.01
N ALA A 474 -13.41 25.80 -24.80
CA ALA A 474 -13.34 24.37 -24.47
C ALA A 474 -12.76 23.54 -25.63
N GLU A 475 -13.21 23.81 -26.86
CA GLU A 475 -12.69 23.16 -28.07
C GLU A 475 -11.22 23.49 -28.31
N ALA A 476 -10.82 24.76 -28.12
CA ALA A 476 -9.42 25.17 -28.25
C ALA A 476 -8.50 24.48 -27.23
N LEU A 477 -8.92 24.44 -25.96
CA LEU A 477 -8.16 23.76 -24.90
C LEU A 477 -8.08 22.25 -25.13
N LYS A 478 -9.17 21.63 -25.61
CA LYS A 478 -9.17 20.21 -25.98
C LYS A 478 -8.08 19.91 -27.02
N ILE A 479 -8.00 20.70 -28.10
CA ILE A 479 -6.98 20.51 -29.14
C ILE A 479 -5.57 20.69 -28.57
N GLU A 480 -5.36 21.68 -27.69
CA GLU A 480 -4.08 21.87 -27.02
C GLU A 480 -3.68 20.64 -26.19
N LEU A 481 -4.61 20.15 -25.35
CA LEU A 481 -4.38 19.00 -24.49
C LEU A 481 -4.18 17.69 -25.27
N GLU A 482 -4.90 17.48 -26.37
CA GLU A 482 -4.68 16.33 -27.27
C GLU A 482 -3.24 16.33 -27.83
N ASN A 483 -2.75 17.50 -28.27
CA ASN A 483 -1.39 17.64 -28.75
C ASN A 483 -0.35 17.40 -27.65
N LYS A 484 -0.58 17.95 -26.45
CA LYS A 484 0.29 17.70 -25.29
C LYS A 484 0.31 16.22 -24.92
N PHE A 485 -0.86 15.59 -24.81
CA PHE A 485 -1.02 14.18 -24.49
C PHE A 485 -0.27 13.29 -25.48
N GLU A 486 -0.47 13.47 -26.78
CA GLU A 486 0.20 12.64 -27.79
C GLU A 486 1.71 12.86 -27.83
N LYS A 487 2.19 14.10 -27.65
CA LYS A 487 3.64 14.38 -27.55
C LYS A 487 4.24 13.69 -26.34
N THR A 488 3.67 13.90 -25.16
CA THR A 488 4.16 13.33 -23.89
C THR A 488 4.12 11.81 -23.94
N LYS A 489 3.03 11.22 -24.42
CA LYS A 489 2.88 9.77 -24.59
C LYS A 489 3.94 9.20 -25.54
N THR A 490 4.19 9.86 -26.67
CA THR A 490 5.21 9.42 -27.64
C THR A 490 6.60 9.39 -27.01
N ASN A 491 6.99 10.46 -26.32
CA ASN A 491 8.28 10.54 -25.64
C ASN A 491 8.38 9.52 -24.49
N LEU A 492 7.33 9.37 -23.69
CA LEU A 492 7.26 8.37 -22.63
C LEU A 492 7.41 6.95 -23.16
N THR A 493 6.73 6.61 -24.26
CA THR A 493 6.85 5.28 -24.88
C THR A 493 8.28 4.98 -25.32
N LYS A 494 9.03 5.97 -25.85
CA LYS A 494 10.44 5.81 -26.17
C LYS A 494 11.29 5.51 -24.93
N VAL A 495 11.08 6.29 -23.85
CA VAL A 495 11.78 6.10 -22.58
C VAL A 495 11.47 4.73 -21.96
N LEU A 496 10.21 4.31 -21.98
CA LEU A 496 9.80 2.99 -21.49
C LEU A 496 10.37 1.85 -22.32
N SER A 497 10.51 2.03 -23.64
CA SER A 497 11.16 1.05 -24.51
C SER A 497 12.63 0.85 -24.14
N ASP A 498 13.36 1.94 -23.89
CA ASP A 498 14.77 1.90 -23.47
C ASP A 498 14.93 1.30 -22.06
N LEU A 499 14.11 1.75 -21.10
CA LEU A 499 14.05 1.15 -19.76
C LEU A 499 13.72 -0.34 -19.81
N PHE A 500 12.82 -0.77 -20.70
CA PHE A 500 12.48 -2.18 -20.87
C PHE A 500 13.63 -2.99 -21.47
N ALA A 501 14.40 -2.41 -22.38
CA ALA A 501 15.60 -3.04 -22.91
C ALA A 501 16.68 -3.24 -21.84
N GLN A 502 16.84 -2.27 -20.92
CA GLN A 502 17.80 -2.34 -19.82
C GLN A 502 17.32 -3.23 -18.66
N TYR A 503 16.02 -3.18 -18.33
CA TYR A 503 15.41 -3.80 -17.15
C TYR A 503 14.15 -4.63 -17.52
N PRO A 504 14.27 -5.68 -18.35
CA PRO A 504 13.11 -6.47 -18.79
C PRO A 504 12.42 -7.26 -17.67
N SER A 505 13.04 -7.35 -16.49
CA SER A 505 12.48 -7.98 -15.28
C SER A 505 11.83 -6.98 -14.32
N SER A 506 11.93 -5.67 -14.56
CA SER A 506 11.22 -4.67 -13.76
C SER A 506 9.73 -4.80 -14.00
N SER A 507 8.97 -5.11 -12.94
CA SER A 507 7.53 -5.30 -13.03
C SER A 507 6.83 -4.01 -13.40
N SER A 508 7.30 -2.88 -12.86
CA SER A 508 6.75 -1.55 -13.14
C SER A 508 7.03 -1.10 -14.57
N VAL A 509 8.27 -1.27 -15.08
CA VAL A 509 8.59 -0.94 -16.48
C VAL A 509 7.75 -1.78 -17.44
N VAL A 510 7.65 -3.10 -17.20
CA VAL A 510 6.84 -3.99 -18.04
C VAL A 510 5.38 -3.59 -18.06
N GLN A 511 4.78 -3.30 -16.90
CA GLN A 511 3.38 -2.88 -16.80
C GLN A 511 3.13 -1.55 -17.53
N LEU A 512 3.97 -0.54 -17.28
CA LEU A 512 3.82 0.77 -17.92
C LEU A 512 4.07 0.70 -19.42
N TYR A 513 5.10 -0.03 -19.86
CA TYR A 513 5.40 -0.16 -21.28
C TYR A 513 4.28 -0.92 -22.02
N TYR A 514 3.71 -1.98 -21.42
CA TYR A 514 2.53 -2.64 -21.96
C TYR A 514 1.32 -1.72 -22.03
N GLN A 515 1.08 -0.91 -20.99
CA GLN A 515 -0.03 0.05 -20.96
C GLN A 515 0.05 1.08 -22.11
N PHE A 516 1.24 1.62 -22.38
CA PHE A 516 1.43 2.67 -23.39
C PHE A 516 1.73 2.12 -24.79
N ASN A 517 2.25 0.91 -24.90
CA ASN A 517 2.56 0.24 -26.16
C ASN A 517 2.15 -1.25 -26.14
N PRO A 518 0.86 -1.57 -26.03
CA PRO A 518 0.40 -2.96 -25.91
C PRO A 518 0.60 -3.77 -27.18
N GLN A 519 1.03 -3.16 -28.30
CA GLN A 519 1.28 -3.84 -29.57
C GLN A 519 2.68 -4.42 -29.68
N ASP A 520 3.63 -3.96 -28.85
CA ASP A 520 4.98 -4.51 -28.83
C ASP A 520 4.95 -5.98 -28.38
N LEU A 521 5.44 -6.85 -29.25
CA LEU A 521 5.30 -8.30 -29.10
C LEU A 521 6.14 -8.82 -27.93
N LYS A 522 7.28 -8.20 -27.64
CA LYS A 522 8.17 -8.63 -26.56
C LYS A 522 7.61 -8.22 -25.20
N VAL A 523 7.08 -7.00 -25.07
CA VAL A 523 6.44 -6.58 -23.81
C VAL A 523 5.14 -7.34 -23.56
N LYS A 524 4.36 -7.70 -24.60
CA LYS A 524 3.19 -8.60 -24.46
C LYS A 524 3.54 -9.91 -23.77
N VAL A 525 4.66 -10.55 -24.15
CA VAL A 525 5.12 -11.80 -23.54
C VAL A 525 5.53 -11.56 -22.09
N LYS A 526 6.37 -10.54 -21.82
CA LYS A 526 6.85 -10.25 -20.46
C LYS A 526 5.74 -9.81 -19.50
N TYR A 527 4.76 -9.06 -19.98
CA TYR A 527 3.59 -8.68 -19.20
C TYR A 527 2.73 -9.90 -18.85
N SER A 528 2.50 -10.79 -19.83
CA SER A 528 1.79 -12.04 -19.60
C SER A 528 2.53 -12.96 -18.62
N GLU A 529 3.87 -13.03 -18.69
CA GLU A 529 4.72 -13.75 -17.74
C GLU A 529 4.56 -13.18 -16.32
N LEU A 530 4.56 -11.85 -16.18
CA LEU A 530 4.34 -11.16 -14.91
C LEU A 530 2.96 -11.49 -14.32
N GLN A 531 1.89 -11.44 -15.12
CA GLN A 531 0.54 -11.83 -14.68
C GLN A 531 0.49 -13.30 -14.26
N MET A 532 1.11 -14.20 -15.02
CA MET A 532 1.16 -15.61 -14.68
C MET A 532 1.88 -15.86 -13.35
N ASN A 533 3.00 -15.18 -13.10
CA ASN A 533 3.75 -15.31 -11.85
C ASN A 533 2.92 -14.86 -10.63
N GLN A 534 2.05 -13.86 -10.79
CA GLN A 534 1.09 -13.47 -9.75
C GLN A 534 0.06 -14.57 -9.52
N LEU A 535 -0.47 -15.19 -10.58
CA LEU A 535 -1.43 -16.31 -10.47
C LEU A 535 -0.83 -17.54 -9.78
N LYS A 536 0.46 -17.85 -10.04
CA LYS A 536 1.18 -18.96 -9.39
C LYS A 536 1.18 -18.86 -7.86
N GLN A 537 1.05 -17.67 -7.27
CA GLN A 537 0.98 -17.52 -5.81
C GLN A 537 -0.33 -18.06 -5.22
N TYR A 538 -1.41 -18.10 -6.01
CA TYR A 538 -2.74 -18.53 -5.55
C TYR A 538 -3.00 -20.01 -5.76
N ILE A 539 -2.22 -20.70 -6.61
CA ILE A 539 -2.48 -22.11 -6.97
C ILE A 539 -2.46 -23.04 -5.76
N ASN A 540 -1.56 -22.83 -4.81
CA ASN A 540 -1.44 -23.65 -3.61
C ASN A 540 -2.63 -23.49 -2.65
N TYR A 541 -3.34 -22.37 -2.74
CA TYR A 541 -4.48 -22.05 -1.88
C TYR A 541 -5.82 -22.46 -2.51
N LEU A 542 -5.96 -22.23 -3.82
CA LEU A 542 -7.22 -22.43 -4.52
C LEU A 542 -7.28 -23.78 -5.25
N GLY A 543 -6.16 -24.29 -5.74
CA GLY A 543 -6.11 -25.40 -6.68
C GLY A 543 -6.34 -24.96 -8.15
N PRO A 544 -5.79 -25.68 -9.14
CA PRO A 544 -5.86 -25.33 -10.56
C PRO A 544 -7.28 -25.04 -11.08
N GLN A 545 -8.24 -25.87 -10.68
CA GLN A 545 -9.62 -25.84 -11.17
C GLN A 545 -10.40 -24.58 -10.76
N TYR A 546 -9.95 -23.89 -9.69
CA TYR A 546 -10.60 -22.67 -9.21
C TYR A 546 -9.91 -21.39 -9.71
N LEU A 547 -8.67 -21.48 -10.21
CA LEU A 547 -7.97 -20.31 -10.75
C LEU A 547 -8.75 -19.68 -11.91
N PHE A 548 -9.27 -20.48 -12.82
CA PHE A 548 -10.07 -19.95 -13.94
C PHE A 548 -11.34 -19.23 -13.47
N MET A 549 -11.99 -19.74 -12.42
CA MET A 549 -13.22 -19.14 -11.88
C MET A 549 -12.97 -17.76 -11.25
N PHE A 550 -11.86 -17.60 -10.52
CA PHE A 550 -11.53 -16.36 -9.83
C PHE A 550 -10.70 -15.38 -10.66
N PHE A 551 -9.96 -15.87 -11.65
CA PHE A 551 -9.02 -15.09 -12.46
C PHE A 551 -9.25 -15.22 -13.96
N GLN A 552 -10.51 -15.36 -14.37
CA GLN A 552 -10.89 -15.50 -15.78
C GLN A 552 -10.33 -14.38 -16.66
N GLN A 553 -10.43 -13.13 -16.22
CA GLN A 553 -9.98 -11.97 -16.99
C GLN A 553 -8.45 -11.97 -17.22
N PRO A 554 -7.59 -12.05 -16.17
CA PRO A 554 -6.15 -12.18 -16.37
C PRO A 554 -5.72 -13.38 -17.22
N ILE A 555 -6.36 -14.55 -17.02
CA ILE A 555 -6.04 -15.75 -17.80
C ILE A 555 -6.37 -15.54 -19.27
N ASN A 556 -7.55 -14.98 -19.58
CA ASN A 556 -7.94 -14.68 -20.95
C ASN A 556 -7.00 -13.67 -21.61
N GLU A 557 -6.56 -12.65 -20.88
CA GLU A 557 -5.60 -11.65 -21.37
C GLU A 557 -4.26 -12.30 -21.74
N ILE A 558 -3.73 -13.18 -20.87
CA ILE A 558 -2.51 -13.96 -21.15
C ILE A 558 -2.69 -14.79 -22.43
N LEU A 559 -3.80 -15.53 -22.55
CA LEU A 559 -4.08 -16.36 -23.73
C LEU A 559 -4.15 -15.54 -25.02
N VAL A 560 -4.84 -14.39 -24.99
CA VAL A 560 -4.95 -13.48 -26.14
C VAL A 560 -3.58 -12.91 -26.53
N ASN A 561 -2.77 -12.49 -25.54
CA ASN A 561 -1.43 -11.99 -25.80
C ASN A 561 -0.53 -13.06 -26.44
N ILE A 562 -0.53 -14.28 -25.90
CA ILE A 562 0.22 -15.41 -26.44
C ILE A 562 -0.21 -15.69 -27.88
N GLN A 563 -1.51 -15.80 -28.13
CA GLN A 563 -2.03 -16.08 -29.47
C GLN A 563 -1.62 -14.99 -30.48
N THR A 564 -1.74 -13.72 -30.08
CA THR A 564 -1.34 -12.57 -30.90
C THR A 564 0.13 -12.66 -31.32
N VAL A 565 1.02 -13.07 -30.40
CA VAL A 565 2.46 -13.19 -30.69
C VAL A 565 2.75 -14.38 -31.62
N ILE A 566 2.10 -15.54 -31.39
CA ILE A 566 2.29 -16.74 -32.21
C ILE A 566 1.86 -16.48 -33.66
N GLU A 567 0.72 -15.83 -33.85
CA GLU A 567 0.12 -15.56 -35.16
C GLU A 567 0.81 -14.40 -35.91
N SER A 568 1.53 -13.53 -35.20
CA SER A 568 2.20 -12.38 -35.82
C SER A 568 3.25 -12.81 -36.84
N GLU A 569 3.18 -12.28 -38.06
CA GLU A 569 4.24 -12.45 -39.08
C GLU A 569 5.51 -11.66 -38.74
N GLU A 570 5.40 -10.64 -37.88
CA GLU A 570 6.50 -9.76 -37.49
C GLU A 570 7.31 -10.28 -36.29
N ALA A 571 6.76 -11.24 -35.52
CA ALA A 571 7.46 -11.81 -34.36
C ALA A 571 8.66 -12.66 -34.78
N GLU A 572 9.82 -12.38 -34.17
CA GLU A 572 10.98 -13.27 -34.25
C GLU A 572 10.66 -14.66 -33.69
N ILE A 573 11.30 -15.69 -34.23
CA ILE A 573 11.11 -17.09 -33.80
C ILE A 573 11.34 -17.24 -32.29
N SER A 574 12.36 -16.59 -31.75
CA SER A 574 12.66 -16.56 -30.30
C SER A 574 11.47 -16.06 -29.48
N ILE A 575 10.86 -14.93 -29.88
CA ILE A 575 9.71 -14.35 -29.18
C ILE A 575 8.49 -15.26 -29.27
N LYS A 576 8.27 -15.90 -30.43
CA LYS A 576 7.20 -16.90 -30.58
C LYS A 576 7.40 -18.10 -29.66
N LEU A 577 8.63 -18.59 -29.57
CA LEU A 577 8.98 -19.70 -28.68
C LEU A 577 8.76 -19.29 -27.21
N GLU A 578 9.22 -18.11 -26.77
CA GLU A 578 8.95 -17.60 -25.42
C GLU A 578 7.43 -17.50 -25.11
N ALA A 579 6.62 -17.05 -26.06
CA ALA A 579 5.16 -17.00 -25.91
C ALA A 579 4.55 -18.41 -25.80
N LEU A 580 5.04 -19.37 -26.59
CA LEU A 580 4.58 -20.75 -26.55
C LEU A 580 4.98 -21.46 -25.26
N GLU A 581 6.18 -21.23 -24.74
CA GLU A 581 6.61 -21.71 -23.42
C GLU A 581 5.70 -21.16 -22.32
N LEU A 582 5.39 -19.87 -22.38
CA LEU A 582 4.46 -19.24 -21.44
C LEU A 582 3.05 -19.86 -21.51
N GLY A 583 2.58 -20.17 -22.72
CA GLY A 583 1.32 -20.87 -22.93
C GLY A 583 1.34 -22.29 -22.37
N LEU A 584 2.45 -23.01 -22.57
CA LEU A 584 2.67 -24.34 -22.03
C LEU A 584 2.62 -24.32 -20.49
N ASP A 585 3.34 -23.40 -19.86
CA ASP A 585 3.33 -23.15 -18.41
C ASP A 585 1.91 -22.87 -17.89
N LEU A 586 1.16 -22.00 -18.58
CA LEU A 586 -0.22 -21.69 -18.21
C LEU A 586 -1.13 -22.92 -18.34
N ALA A 587 -0.99 -23.69 -19.41
CA ALA A 587 -1.77 -24.91 -19.62
C ALA A 587 -1.49 -25.95 -18.53
N GLU A 588 -0.23 -26.12 -18.13
CA GLU A 588 0.16 -26.98 -17.00
C GLU A 588 -0.40 -26.47 -15.67
N MET A 589 -0.26 -25.17 -15.41
CA MET A 589 -0.79 -24.52 -14.21
C MET A 589 -2.31 -24.73 -14.07
N LEU A 590 -3.04 -24.73 -15.18
CA LEU A 590 -4.50 -24.93 -15.22
C LEU A 590 -4.91 -26.39 -15.42
N SER A 591 -3.95 -27.32 -15.57
CA SER A 591 -4.21 -28.74 -15.86
C SER A 591 -5.04 -28.98 -17.14
N LEU A 592 -4.78 -28.18 -18.18
CA LEU A 592 -5.48 -28.23 -19.47
C LEU A 592 -4.66 -29.00 -20.53
N ASN A 593 -4.80 -30.33 -20.56
CA ASN A 593 -3.98 -31.19 -21.43
C ASN A 593 -4.16 -30.92 -22.94
N ASP A 594 -5.36 -30.57 -23.40
CA ASP A 594 -5.60 -30.23 -24.81
C ASP A 594 -4.82 -28.97 -25.22
N LEU A 595 -4.81 -27.96 -24.34
CA LEU A 595 -4.08 -26.71 -24.56
C LEU A 595 -2.55 -26.95 -24.47
N LYS A 596 -2.11 -27.80 -23.54
CA LYS A 596 -0.72 -28.25 -23.45
C LYS A 596 -0.26 -28.94 -24.75
N LEU A 597 -1.08 -29.84 -25.29
CA LEU A 597 -0.77 -30.54 -26.54
C LEU A 597 -0.65 -29.55 -27.71
N TYR A 598 -1.58 -28.59 -27.82
CA TYR A 598 -1.52 -27.54 -28.83
C TYR A 598 -0.19 -26.78 -28.81
N TYR A 599 0.24 -26.32 -27.62
CA TYR A 599 1.50 -25.59 -27.51
C TYR A 599 2.72 -26.45 -27.83
N LEU A 600 2.78 -27.70 -27.38
CA LEU A 600 3.88 -28.62 -27.72
C LEU A 600 3.98 -28.87 -29.23
N GLU A 601 2.85 -29.09 -29.91
CA GLU A 601 2.83 -29.29 -31.36
C GLU A 601 3.27 -28.02 -32.11
N LYS A 602 2.88 -26.83 -31.62
CA LYS A 602 3.32 -25.55 -32.17
C LYS A 602 4.80 -25.27 -31.96
N ILE A 603 5.35 -25.58 -30.79
CA ILE A 603 6.79 -25.50 -30.54
C ILE A 603 7.53 -26.39 -31.52
N LYS A 604 7.09 -27.65 -31.69
CA LYS A 604 7.70 -28.59 -32.63
C LYS A 604 7.62 -28.12 -34.08
N GLU A 605 6.51 -27.47 -34.47
CA GLU A 605 6.34 -26.92 -35.82
C GLU A 605 7.35 -25.79 -36.10
N ILE A 606 7.61 -24.94 -35.12
CA ILE A 606 8.52 -23.79 -35.24
C ILE A 606 9.99 -24.21 -35.10
N ASP A 607 10.31 -24.99 -34.08
CA ASP A 607 11.65 -25.48 -33.80
C ASP A 607 11.59 -26.91 -33.21
N PRO A 608 11.75 -27.95 -34.05
CA PRO A 608 11.72 -29.35 -33.62
C PRO A 608 12.81 -29.74 -32.60
N GLU A 609 13.91 -28.99 -32.50
CA GLU A 609 15.03 -29.29 -31.60
C GLU A 609 14.97 -28.49 -30.29
N TYR A 610 13.97 -27.62 -30.12
CA TYR A 610 13.84 -26.74 -28.96
C TYR A 610 13.80 -27.50 -27.63
N TYR A 611 12.98 -28.57 -27.57
CA TYR A 611 13.05 -29.56 -26.50
C TYR A 611 13.63 -30.87 -27.03
N SER A 612 14.68 -31.36 -26.36
CA SER A 612 15.34 -32.61 -26.72
C SER A 612 14.43 -33.84 -26.70
N ASP A 613 13.30 -33.76 -25.99
CA ASP A 613 12.32 -34.82 -25.79
C ASP A 613 10.89 -34.40 -26.20
N ILE A 614 10.73 -33.42 -27.10
CA ILE A 614 9.41 -32.89 -27.51
C ILE A 614 8.45 -33.97 -28.00
N ASP A 615 8.94 -34.95 -28.76
CA ASP A 615 8.14 -36.08 -29.26
C ASP A 615 7.57 -36.93 -28.13
N LYS A 616 8.37 -37.13 -27.09
CA LYS A 616 7.96 -37.89 -25.91
C LYS A 616 6.92 -37.11 -25.12
N LEU A 617 7.11 -35.80 -24.92
CA LEU A 617 6.15 -34.92 -24.23
C LEU A 617 4.79 -34.89 -24.95
N ILE A 618 4.78 -34.82 -26.28
CA ILE A 618 3.56 -34.89 -27.10
C ILE A 618 2.85 -36.22 -26.90
N GLU A 619 3.57 -37.34 -26.98
CA GLU A 619 2.99 -38.69 -26.83
C GLU A 619 2.43 -38.92 -25.43
N GLU A 620 3.16 -38.51 -24.38
CA GLU A 620 2.70 -38.60 -22.99
C GLU A 620 1.44 -37.75 -22.76
N THR A 621 1.39 -36.54 -23.33
CA THR A 621 0.23 -35.65 -23.21
C THR A 621 -0.99 -36.22 -23.94
N ARG A 622 -0.83 -36.77 -25.15
CA ARG A 622 -1.91 -37.46 -25.89
C ARG A 622 -2.48 -38.61 -25.08
N LYS A 623 -1.62 -39.43 -24.48
CA LYS A 623 -2.04 -40.53 -23.63
C LYS A 623 -2.83 -40.05 -22.40
N ALA A 624 -2.40 -38.96 -21.76
CA ALA A 624 -3.12 -38.37 -20.63
C ALA A 624 -4.54 -37.89 -21.02
N ILE A 625 -4.70 -37.31 -22.21
CA ILE A 625 -6.02 -36.92 -22.76
C ILE A 625 -6.90 -38.16 -22.97
N GLU A 626 -6.37 -39.21 -23.60
CA GLU A 626 -7.11 -40.46 -23.82
C GLU A 626 -7.58 -41.11 -22.51
N ASP A 627 -6.71 -41.16 -21.50
CA ASP A 627 -7.02 -41.78 -20.21
C ASP A 627 -8.06 -40.95 -19.43
N SER A 628 -8.02 -39.61 -19.51
CA SER A 628 -9.03 -38.75 -18.90
C SER A 628 -10.42 -38.90 -19.57
N THR A 629 -10.44 -39.06 -20.90
CA THR A 629 -11.67 -39.23 -21.68
C THR A 629 -12.36 -40.56 -21.36
N LYS A 630 -11.58 -41.65 -21.25
CA LYS A 630 -12.08 -42.98 -20.85
C LYS A 630 -12.68 -42.96 -19.44
N THR A 631 -12.01 -42.29 -18.51
CA THR A 631 -12.47 -42.18 -17.12
C THR A 631 -13.80 -41.42 -17.02
N ALA A 632 -13.96 -40.34 -17.79
CA ALA A 632 -15.23 -39.59 -17.85
C ALA A 632 -16.39 -40.41 -18.43
N THR A 633 -16.12 -41.22 -19.46
CA THR A 633 -17.13 -42.11 -20.06
C THR A 633 -17.51 -43.28 -19.15
N GLU A 634 -16.62 -43.75 -18.28
CA GLU A 634 -16.95 -44.79 -17.28
C GLU A 634 -17.79 -44.26 -16.11
N VAL A 635 -17.66 -42.97 -15.76
CA VAL A 635 -18.45 -42.31 -14.70
C VAL A 635 -19.85 -41.91 -15.16
N GLU A 636 -20.07 -41.56 -16.44
CA GLU A 636 -21.42 -41.32 -16.99
C GLU A 636 -22.24 -42.61 -17.21
N VAL A 637 -21.59 -43.78 -17.19
CA VAL A 637 -22.23 -45.09 -17.37
C VAL A 637 -22.59 -45.76 -16.03
N GLN A 638 -22.18 -45.19 -14.90
CA GLN A 638 -22.64 -45.55 -13.54
C GLN A 638 -23.72 -44.59 -13.05
#